data_AF-A0A842VT43-F1
#
_entry.id   AF-A0A842VT43-F1
#
_cell.length_a   1.000
_cell.length_b   1.000
_cell.length_c   1.000
_cell.angle_alpha   90.00
_cell.angle_beta   90.00
_cell.angle_gamma   90.00
#
_symmetry.space_group_name_H-M   'P 1'
#
loop_
_entity.id
_entity.type
_entity.pdbx_description
1 polymer ?
#
loop_
_entity_poly.entity_id
_entity_poly.type
_entity_poly.pdbx_seq_one_letter_code
_entity_poly.pdbx_strand_id
1 'polypeptide(L)'
;MFPKIHKERDKNLSRVKLQFLTNSVALEVNEDVCQGCGICIKVCPKQAMERGPVGDSKRNNKEDVIPTLVDPKECSYCGLCSYMCPWNAITLYKDDEKVELDDLDIVKHNAVPELEVTMRKCKDGVEDAKSYLEGEIEFKTENCAGGCNTCIEVCPTGALTLEKPDAPWDKGRKIIVDKDKCIYCGTCTNACPVFDAIKLTIKEVKTKGKYNEIFWNPVVERLKISRMRDGKKIN
;
A
#
# COMPACT_ATOMS: atom_id res chain seq x y z
N MET A 1 -26.83 -21.75 2.02
CA MET A 1 -26.18 -21.21 3.23
C MET A 1 -25.50 -19.91 2.82
N PHE A 2 -25.90 -18.79 3.44
CA PHE A 2 -25.34 -17.46 3.18
C PHE A 2 -24.45 -17.04 4.37
N PRO A 3 -23.49 -16.11 4.18
CA PRO A 3 -23.13 -15.50 2.90
C PRO A 3 -22.38 -16.46 1.97
N LYS A 4 -22.55 -16.28 0.65
CA LYS A 4 -21.77 -16.95 -0.39
C LYS A 4 -20.56 -16.08 -0.73
N ILE A 5 -19.41 -16.72 -0.88
CA ILE A 5 -18.17 -16.05 -1.30
C ILE A 5 -17.96 -16.35 -2.78
N HIS A 6 -17.79 -15.30 -3.57
CA HIS A 6 -17.38 -15.37 -4.97
C HIS A 6 -16.02 -14.67 -5.09
N LYS A 7 -15.00 -15.43 -5.50
CA LYS A 7 -13.69 -14.88 -5.86
C LYS A 7 -13.53 -15.06 -7.35
N GLU A 8 -13.31 -13.97 -8.07
CA GLU A 8 -13.11 -13.97 -9.51
C GLU A 8 -11.89 -13.13 -9.85
N ARG A 9 -11.20 -13.53 -10.90
CA ARG A 9 -10.06 -12.81 -11.42
C ARG A 9 -10.18 -12.79 -12.94
N ASP A 10 -10.43 -11.61 -13.50
CA ASP A 10 -10.53 -11.40 -14.94
C ASP A 10 -9.37 -10.52 -15.39
N LYS A 11 -8.45 -11.10 -16.16
CA LYS A 11 -7.22 -10.46 -16.65
C LYS A 11 -6.41 -9.84 -15.50
N ASN A 12 -6.61 -8.54 -15.25
CA ASN A 12 -5.88 -7.71 -14.30
C ASN A 12 -6.81 -7.12 -13.22
N LEU A 13 -8.03 -7.65 -13.08
CA LEU A 13 -8.98 -7.29 -12.03
C LEU A 13 -9.21 -8.50 -11.13
N SER A 14 -8.95 -8.31 -9.84
CA SER A 14 -9.24 -9.31 -8.80
C SER A 14 -10.41 -8.83 -7.96
N ARG A 15 -11.50 -9.58 -7.94
CA ARG A 15 -12.73 -9.22 -7.24
C ARG A 15 -13.11 -10.30 -6.24
N VAL A 16 -13.42 -9.85 -5.02
CA VAL A 16 -13.93 -10.69 -3.94
C VAL A 16 -15.28 -10.14 -3.52
N LYS A 17 -16.34 -10.90 -3.82
CA LYS A 17 -17.72 -10.58 -3.52
C LYS A 17 -18.26 -11.48 -2.41
N LEU A 18 -18.89 -10.86 -1.42
CA LEU A 18 -19.66 -11.51 -0.38
C LEU A 18 -21.15 -11.25 -0.67
N GLN A 19 -21.86 -12.30 -1.06
CA GLN A 19 -23.27 -12.27 -1.38
C GLN A 19 -24.08 -12.69 -0.14
N PHE A 20 -24.97 -11.83 0.34
CA PHE A 20 -25.97 -12.16 1.36
C PHE A 20 -27.31 -12.47 0.70
N LEU A 21 -28.36 -12.65 1.51
CA LEU A 21 -29.69 -12.98 1.01
C LEU A 21 -30.31 -11.84 0.20
N THR A 22 -30.16 -10.59 0.66
CA THR A 22 -30.84 -9.41 0.10
C THR A 22 -29.89 -8.38 -0.51
N ASN A 23 -28.59 -8.44 -0.17
CA ASN A 23 -27.59 -7.48 -0.62
C ASN A 23 -26.24 -8.15 -0.85
N SER A 24 -25.27 -7.41 -1.37
CA SER A 24 -23.91 -7.85 -1.58
C SER A 24 -22.90 -6.74 -1.38
N VAL A 25 -21.67 -7.13 -1.06
CA VAL A 25 -20.52 -6.23 -0.99
C VAL A 25 -19.37 -6.87 -1.73
N ALA A 26 -18.56 -6.07 -2.42
CA ALA A 26 -17.36 -6.57 -3.08
C ALA A 26 -16.20 -5.59 -2.94
N LEU A 27 -14.99 -6.14 -2.86
CA LEU A 27 -13.76 -5.37 -3.08
C LEU A 27 -13.15 -5.85 -4.40
N GLU A 28 -12.79 -4.89 -5.23
CA GLU A 28 -12.11 -5.12 -6.51
C GLU A 28 -10.77 -4.40 -6.49
N VAL A 29 -9.73 -5.09 -6.95
CA VAL A 29 -8.38 -4.56 -7.04
C VAL A 29 -7.95 -4.56 -8.51
N ASN A 30 -7.54 -3.40 -9.01
CA ASN A 30 -6.89 -3.24 -10.29
C ASN A 30 -5.38 -3.54 -10.14
N GLU A 31 -4.96 -4.67 -10.70
CA GLU A 31 -3.61 -5.21 -10.60
C GLU A 31 -2.59 -4.46 -11.47
N ASP A 32 -3.03 -3.77 -12.52
CA ASP A 32 -2.15 -2.96 -13.36
C ASP A 32 -1.73 -1.67 -12.64
N VAL A 33 -2.60 -1.16 -11.78
CA VAL A 33 -2.41 0.09 -11.05
C VAL A 33 -1.81 -0.16 -9.66
N CYS A 34 -2.08 -1.32 -9.06
CA CYS A 34 -1.57 -1.67 -7.74
C CYS A 34 -0.04 -1.79 -7.70
N GLN A 35 0.62 -0.90 -6.96
CA GLN A 35 2.09 -0.89 -6.79
C GLN A 35 2.60 -1.75 -5.62
N GLY A 36 1.75 -2.58 -5.00
CA GLY A 36 2.17 -3.46 -3.89
C GLY A 36 2.65 -2.75 -2.62
N CYS A 37 2.31 -1.47 -2.42
CA CYS A 37 2.81 -0.67 -1.30
C CYS A 37 2.37 -1.17 0.10
N GLY A 38 1.28 -1.95 0.16
CA GLY A 38 0.78 -2.52 1.41
C GLY A 38 0.11 -1.54 2.37
N ILE A 39 -0.15 -0.28 1.97
CA ILE A 39 -0.89 0.69 2.80
C ILE A 39 -2.25 0.13 3.21
N CYS A 40 -2.99 -0.48 2.27
CA CYS A 40 -4.29 -1.11 2.51
C CYS A 40 -4.25 -2.15 3.65
N ILE A 41 -3.18 -2.95 3.72
CA ILE A 41 -2.97 -3.96 4.76
C ILE A 41 -2.69 -3.28 6.11
N LYS A 42 -1.81 -2.26 6.12
CA LYS A 42 -1.45 -1.52 7.34
C LYS A 42 -2.64 -0.79 7.95
N VAL A 43 -3.46 -0.12 7.14
CA VAL A 43 -4.59 0.68 7.64
C VAL A 43 -5.75 -0.18 8.11
N CYS A 44 -5.90 -1.40 7.59
CA CYS A 44 -7.03 -2.28 7.84
C CYS A 44 -7.22 -2.55 9.36
N PRO A 45 -8.33 -2.10 9.98
CA PRO A 45 -8.57 -2.33 11.40
C PRO A 45 -8.83 -3.79 11.75
N LYS A 46 -9.22 -4.61 10.76
CA LYS A 46 -9.46 -6.05 10.90
C LYS A 46 -8.29 -6.91 10.43
N GLN A 47 -7.24 -6.31 9.86
CA GLN A 47 -6.10 -7.02 9.27
C GLN A 47 -6.55 -8.14 8.30
N ALA A 48 -7.66 -7.93 7.59
CA ALA A 48 -8.33 -8.96 6.78
C ALA A 48 -7.65 -9.21 5.41
N MET A 49 -6.58 -8.47 5.10
CA MET A 49 -5.87 -8.53 3.82
C MET A 49 -4.44 -9.00 4.01
N GLU A 50 -3.98 -9.79 3.04
CA GLU A 50 -2.59 -10.22 2.92
C GLU A 50 -2.07 -9.99 1.51
N ARG A 51 -0.75 -9.97 1.38
CA ARG A 51 -0.03 -10.08 0.12
C ARG A 51 1.27 -10.82 0.38
N GLY A 52 1.74 -11.54 -0.62
CA GLY A 52 3.12 -11.98 -0.78
C GLY A 52 4.10 -10.87 -1.22
N PRO A 53 5.36 -11.25 -1.51
CA PRO A 53 6.50 -10.34 -1.56
C PRO A 53 6.59 -9.50 -2.85
N VAL A 54 6.72 -8.18 -2.71
CA VAL A 54 6.78 -7.24 -3.86
C VAL A 54 7.95 -7.53 -4.81
N GLY A 55 9.09 -7.97 -4.27
CA GLY A 55 10.28 -8.27 -5.07
C GLY A 55 10.07 -9.40 -6.10
N ASP A 56 9.12 -10.30 -5.86
CA ASP A 56 8.82 -11.43 -6.76
C ASP A 56 7.92 -11.03 -7.94
N SER A 57 7.32 -9.83 -7.93
CA SER A 57 6.54 -9.30 -9.08
C SER A 57 7.34 -9.31 -10.37
N LYS A 58 8.67 -9.11 -10.28
CA LYS A 58 9.59 -9.09 -11.42
C LYS A 58 10.06 -10.49 -11.85
N ARG A 59 9.84 -11.52 -11.02
CA ARG A 59 10.29 -12.91 -11.25
C ARG A 59 9.18 -13.81 -11.82
N ASN A 60 8.16 -13.22 -12.45
CA ASN A 60 6.97 -13.86 -13.06
C ASN A 60 5.82 -14.26 -12.12
N ASN A 61 5.77 -13.80 -10.86
CA ASN A 61 4.61 -14.04 -10.01
C ASN A 61 3.98 -12.75 -9.47
N LYS A 62 3.13 -12.10 -10.30
CA LYS A 62 2.32 -10.96 -9.86
C LYS A 62 1.22 -11.37 -8.86
N GLU A 63 0.79 -12.63 -8.88
CA GLU A 63 -0.37 -13.11 -8.11
C GLU A 63 -0.15 -12.92 -6.60
N ASP A 64 1.08 -13.16 -6.14
CA ASP A 64 1.43 -13.01 -4.74
C ASP A 64 1.51 -11.54 -4.32
N VAL A 65 1.64 -10.56 -5.21
CA VAL A 65 1.92 -9.16 -4.78
C VAL A 65 0.66 -8.35 -4.57
N ILE A 66 -0.45 -8.81 -5.13
CA ILE A 66 -1.74 -8.14 -5.05
C ILE A 66 -2.37 -8.40 -3.69
N PRO A 67 -2.86 -7.35 -2.98
CA PRO A 67 -3.56 -7.54 -1.73
C PRO A 67 -4.87 -8.33 -1.96
N THR A 68 -5.06 -9.39 -1.20
CA THR A 68 -6.25 -10.25 -1.26
C THR A 68 -6.88 -10.41 0.11
N LEU A 69 -8.20 -10.64 0.15
CA LEU A 69 -8.91 -10.97 1.38
C LEU A 69 -8.67 -12.44 1.75
N VAL A 70 -8.09 -12.67 2.93
CA VAL A 70 -7.83 -14.01 3.47
C VAL A 70 -9.16 -14.70 3.77
N ASP A 71 -9.91 -14.15 4.73
CA ASP A 71 -11.30 -14.49 4.98
C ASP A 71 -12.20 -13.29 4.64
N PRO A 72 -12.95 -13.35 3.53
CA PRO A 72 -13.88 -12.30 3.14
C PRO A 72 -14.97 -12.00 4.17
N LYS A 73 -15.22 -12.89 5.13
CA LYS A 73 -16.20 -12.68 6.21
C LYS A 73 -15.69 -11.79 7.34
N GLU A 74 -14.37 -11.73 7.53
CA GLU A 74 -13.74 -10.89 8.57
C GLU A 74 -13.59 -9.43 8.13
N CYS A 75 -13.67 -9.17 6.82
CA CYS A 75 -13.67 -7.83 6.28
C CYS A 75 -14.97 -7.11 6.60
N SER A 76 -14.88 -5.89 7.15
CA SER A 76 -16.04 -5.03 7.39
C SER A 76 -16.51 -4.27 6.14
N TYR A 77 -15.79 -4.38 5.02
CA TYR A 77 -16.07 -3.63 3.78
C TYR A 77 -16.20 -2.10 4.00
N CYS A 78 -15.48 -1.55 4.97
CA CYS A 78 -15.54 -0.12 5.33
C CYS A 78 -14.94 0.84 4.30
N GLY A 79 -14.21 0.34 3.29
CA GLY A 79 -13.60 1.16 2.24
C GLY A 79 -12.32 1.91 2.62
N LEU A 80 -11.79 1.75 3.84
CA LEU A 80 -10.55 2.45 4.25
C LEU A 80 -9.35 2.13 3.34
N CYS A 81 -9.28 0.91 2.82
CA CYS A 81 -8.26 0.49 1.86
C CYS A 81 -8.38 1.18 0.50
N SER A 82 -9.60 1.52 0.08
CA SER A 82 -9.88 2.31 -1.13
C SER A 82 -9.50 3.78 -0.88
N TYR A 83 -9.96 4.34 0.23
CA TYR A 83 -9.69 5.72 0.64
C TYR A 83 -8.18 6.04 0.72
N MET A 84 -7.44 5.16 1.40
CA MET A 84 -6.00 5.30 1.64
C MET A 84 -5.13 4.72 0.52
N CYS A 85 -5.66 4.34 -0.65
CA CYS A 85 -4.83 3.84 -1.74
C CYS A 85 -4.21 5.02 -2.51
N PRO A 86 -2.87 5.17 -2.60
CA PRO A 86 -2.26 6.27 -3.34
C PRO A 86 -2.58 6.28 -4.85
N TRP A 87 -2.88 5.11 -5.42
CA TRP A 87 -3.13 4.93 -6.85
C TRP A 87 -4.59 4.59 -7.17
N ASN A 88 -5.52 4.69 -6.20
CA ASN A 88 -6.93 4.31 -6.41
C ASN A 88 -7.13 2.87 -6.95
N ALA A 89 -6.18 1.96 -6.66
CA ALA A 89 -6.21 0.60 -7.18
C ALA A 89 -7.28 -0.30 -6.56
N ILE A 90 -7.98 0.15 -5.51
CA ILE A 90 -8.97 -0.65 -4.77
C ILE A 90 -10.30 0.08 -4.80
N THR A 91 -11.37 -0.61 -5.21
CA THR A 91 -12.73 -0.08 -5.30
C THR A 91 -13.67 -0.91 -4.45
N LEU A 92 -14.52 -0.25 -3.68
CA LEU A 92 -15.61 -0.88 -2.94
C LEU A 92 -16.88 -0.86 -3.78
N TYR A 93 -17.60 -1.98 -3.81
CA TYR A 93 -18.93 -2.10 -4.39
C TYR A 93 -19.94 -2.50 -3.32
N LYS A 94 -21.14 -1.93 -3.41
CA LYS A 94 -22.33 -2.33 -2.65
C LYS A 94 -23.42 -2.62 -3.66
N ASP A 95 -24.01 -3.81 -3.61
CA ASP A 95 -25.07 -4.24 -4.54
C ASP A 95 -24.68 -4.10 -6.02
N ASP A 96 -23.42 -4.46 -6.32
CA ASP A 96 -22.77 -4.33 -7.64
C ASP A 96 -22.60 -2.90 -8.17
N GLU A 97 -22.98 -1.89 -7.39
CA GLU A 97 -22.73 -0.49 -7.68
C GLU A 97 -21.41 -0.03 -7.06
N LYS A 98 -20.61 0.71 -7.84
CA LYS A 98 -19.36 1.30 -7.38
C LYS A 98 -19.66 2.37 -6.34
N VAL A 99 -19.00 2.29 -5.19
CA VAL A 99 -19.06 3.32 -4.14
C VAL A 99 -17.95 4.33 -4.40
N GLU A 100 -18.31 5.57 -4.71
CA GLU A 100 -17.34 6.65 -4.83
C GLU A 100 -16.69 6.98 -3.47
N LEU A 101 -15.49 7.57 -3.47
CA LEU A 101 -14.72 7.79 -2.24
C LEU A 101 -15.46 8.69 -1.23
N ASP A 102 -16.11 9.74 -1.72
CA ASP A 102 -16.91 10.65 -0.90
C ASP A 102 -18.18 9.96 -0.36
N ASP A 103 -18.57 8.86 -1.00
CA ASP A 103 -19.75 8.09 -0.65
C ASP A 103 -19.50 6.97 0.39
N LEU A 104 -18.23 6.75 0.78
CA LEU A 104 -17.86 5.78 1.80
C LEU A 104 -18.41 6.19 3.18
N ASP A 105 -18.93 5.21 3.93
CA ASP A 105 -19.52 5.47 5.27
C ASP A 105 -18.49 6.10 6.23
N ILE A 106 -17.22 5.68 6.14
CA ILE A 106 -16.13 6.26 6.94
C ILE A 106 -15.88 7.74 6.64
N VAL A 107 -16.21 8.21 5.43
CA VAL A 107 -16.10 9.62 5.02
C VAL A 107 -17.36 10.37 5.42
N LYS A 108 -18.55 9.88 5.05
CA LYS A 108 -19.86 10.50 5.40
C LYS A 108 -20.04 10.74 6.90
N HIS A 109 -19.55 9.82 7.72
CA HIS A 109 -19.67 9.88 9.16
C HIS A 109 -18.45 10.54 9.85
N ASN A 110 -17.56 11.18 9.09
CA ASN A 110 -16.33 11.81 9.60
C ASN A 110 -15.50 10.85 10.47
N ALA A 111 -15.44 9.56 10.12
CA ALA A 111 -14.58 8.60 10.81
C ALA A 111 -13.12 8.82 10.41
N VAL A 112 -12.87 9.24 9.17
CA VAL A 112 -11.57 9.68 8.65
C VAL A 112 -11.60 11.17 8.30
N PRO A 113 -10.46 11.88 8.38
CA PRO A 113 -10.34 13.25 7.90
C PRO A 113 -10.21 13.30 6.37
N GLU A 114 -10.30 14.50 5.80
CA GLU A 114 -9.95 14.72 4.39
C GLU A 114 -8.43 14.69 4.22
N LEU A 115 -7.93 13.85 3.30
CA LEU A 115 -6.50 13.81 2.98
C LEU A 115 -6.07 15.05 2.19
N GLU A 116 -5.00 15.70 2.63
CA GLU A 116 -4.36 16.77 1.87
C GLU A 116 -3.37 16.17 0.86
N VAL A 117 -3.85 16.00 -0.36
CA VAL A 117 -3.14 15.28 -1.42
C VAL A 117 -2.35 16.22 -2.31
N THR A 118 -1.09 15.88 -2.55
CA THR A 118 -0.29 16.40 -3.67
C THR A 118 -0.03 15.27 -4.65
N MET A 119 -0.28 15.48 -5.95
CA MET A 119 0.03 14.46 -6.95
C MET A 119 1.53 14.42 -7.24
N ARG A 120 2.10 13.21 -7.31
CA ARG A 120 3.50 12.97 -7.68
C ARG A 120 3.56 12.13 -8.93
N LYS A 121 4.40 12.58 -9.87
CA LYS A 121 4.60 11.91 -11.14
C LYS A 121 5.27 10.55 -10.94
N CYS A 122 4.68 9.51 -11.52
CA CYS A 122 5.28 8.18 -11.56
C CYS A 122 6.08 7.95 -12.86
N LYS A 123 7.02 7.02 -12.82
CA LYS A 123 7.81 6.59 -13.99
C LYS A 123 7.22 5.33 -14.62
N ASP A 124 7.75 4.93 -15.78
CA ASP A 124 7.50 3.63 -16.40
C ASP A 124 6.01 3.32 -16.70
N GLY A 125 5.24 4.33 -17.09
CA GLY A 125 3.83 4.18 -17.47
C GLY A 125 2.87 3.93 -16.30
N VAL A 126 3.36 4.05 -15.06
CA VAL A 126 2.55 3.98 -13.85
C VAL A 126 1.77 5.28 -13.66
N GLU A 127 0.52 5.17 -13.24
CA GLU A 127 -0.33 6.32 -12.91
C GLU A 127 0.26 7.17 -11.79
N ASP A 128 0.03 8.48 -11.86
CA ASP A 128 0.49 9.42 -10.84
C ASP A 128 -0.10 9.10 -9.47
N ALA A 129 0.70 9.30 -8.43
CA ALA A 129 0.37 8.86 -7.08
C ALA A 129 -0.06 10.02 -6.18
N LYS A 130 -1.05 9.77 -5.33
CA LYS A 130 -1.44 10.68 -4.24
C LYS A 130 -0.37 10.67 -3.14
N SER A 131 0.20 11.83 -2.84
CA SER A 131 1.12 12.04 -1.73
C SER A 131 0.43 12.77 -0.59
N TYR A 132 0.25 12.08 0.52
CA TYR A 132 -0.35 12.59 1.76
C TYR A 132 0.38 12.08 3.00
N LEU A 133 1.51 11.38 2.82
CA LEU A 133 2.35 10.89 3.92
C LEU A 133 3.61 11.75 4.01
N GLU A 134 4.08 12.01 5.22
CA GLU A 134 5.41 12.54 5.48
C GLU A 134 6.18 11.59 6.39
N GLY A 135 7.48 11.43 6.11
CA GLY A 135 8.30 10.49 6.85
C GLY A 135 9.78 10.56 6.52
N GLU A 136 10.47 9.53 6.98
CA GLU A 136 11.89 9.32 6.74
C GLU A 136 12.15 7.88 6.33
N ILE A 137 13.11 7.70 5.44
CA ILE A 137 13.57 6.40 5.00
C ILE A 137 15.08 6.31 5.23
N GLU A 138 15.50 5.24 5.89
CA GLU A 138 16.88 4.96 6.25
C GLU A 138 17.31 3.65 5.57
N PHE A 139 18.45 3.68 4.90
CA PHE A 139 19.06 2.51 4.25
C PHE A 139 20.30 2.09 5.03
N LYS A 140 20.24 0.92 5.68
CA LYS A 140 21.36 0.31 6.39
C LYS A 140 22.23 -0.45 5.41
N THR A 141 23.28 0.21 4.94
CA THR A 141 24.14 -0.29 3.87
C THR A 141 24.89 -1.55 4.30
N GLU A 142 25.20 -1.68 5.58
CA GLU A 142 25.82 -2.85 6.21
C GLU A 142 24.97 -4.13 6.12
N ASN A 143 23.64 -3.98 6.12
CA ASN A 143 22.70 -5.09 6.01
C ASN A 143 22.26 -5.34 4.56
N CYS A 144 22.53 -4.39 3.66
CA CYS A 144 22.21 -4.55 2.26
C CYS A 144 23.06 -5.69 1.67
N ALA A 145 22.42 -6.75 1.17
CA ALA A 145 23.10 -7.87 0.51
C ALA A 145 23.96 -7.44 -0.72
N GLY A 146 23.87 -6.17 -1.14
CA GLY A 146 24.59 -5.60 -2.26
C GLY A 146 24.07 -6.14 -3.60
N GLY A 147 24.31 -5.42 -4.68
CA GLY A 147 24.12 -5.94 -6.04
C GLY A 147 22.71 -5.87 -6.64
N CYS A 148 21.64 -5.99 -5.85
CA CYS A 148 20.31 -6.29 -6.43
C CYS A 148 19.53 -5.11 -7.03
N ASN A 149 19.74 -3.87 -6.55
CA ASN A 149 19.03 -2.65 -6.95
C ASN A 149 17.49 -2.71 -6.88
N THR A 150 16.91 -3.72 -6.22
CA THR A 150 15.47 -3.97 -6.22
C THR A 150 14.68 -2.76 -5.72
N CYS A 151 15.13 -2.08 -4.66
CA CYS A 151 14.45 -0.91 -4.11
C CYS A 151 14.31 0.25 -5.11
N ILE A 152 15.34 0.51 -5.93
CA ILE A 152 15.35 1.54 -6.96
C ILE A 152 14.43 1.16 -8.11
N GLU A 153 14.49 -0.11 -8.48
CA GLU A 153 13.70 -0.67 -9.56
C GLU A 153 12.20 -0.68 -9.28
N VAL A 154 11.79 -1.01 -8.05
CA VAL A 154 10.38 -1.04 -7.66
C VAL A 154 9.82 0.32 -7.26
N CYS A 155 10.64 1.36 -7.18
CA CYS A 155 10.18 2.68 -6.75
C CYS A 155 9.31 3.32 -7.85
N PRO A 156 7.99 3.48 -7.66
CA PRO A 156 7.09 3.93 -8.72
C PRO A 156 7.30 5.40 -9.10
N THR A 157 7.77 6.23 -8.16
CA THR A 157 8.06 7.65 -8.42
C THR A 157 9.49 7.91 -8.88
N GLY A 158 10.34 6.88 -8.94
CA GLY A 158 11.76 7.05 -9.28
C GLY A 158 12.54 7.89 -8.27
N ALA A 159 12.10 7.93 -7.01
CA ALA A 159 12.71 8.74 -5.95
C ALA A 159 14.07 8.22 -5.44
N LEU A 160 14.47 6.99 -5.80
CA LEU A 160 15.68 6.36 -5.28
C LEU A 160 16.75 6.28 -6.37
N THR A 161 17.99 6.66 -6.03
CA THR A 161 19.16 6.57 -6.92
C THR A 161 20.38 6.04 -6.18
N LEU A 162 21.37 5.52 -6.91
CA LEU A 162 22.67 5.15 -6.34
C LEU A 162 23.59 6.36 -6.37
N GLU A 163 24.25 6.64 -5.24
CA GLU A 163 25.38 7.55 -5.22
C GLU A 163 26.52 6.97 -6.06
N LYS A 164 27.24 7.84 -6.77
CA LYS A 164 28.44 7.43 -7.50
C LYS A 164 29.56 7.20 -6.47
N PRO A 165 30.29 6.08 -6.54
CA PRO A 165 31.41 5.86 -5.65
C PRO A 165 32.48 6.94 -5.85
N ASP A 166 33.06 7.43 -4.77
CA ASP A 166 34.09 8.48 -4.81
C ASP A 166 35.40 7.97 -5.42
N ALA A 167 35.64 6.66 -5.37
CA ALA A 167 36.79 6.01 -5.97
C ALA A 167 36.41 4.66 -6.64
N PRO A 168 37.15 4.21 -7.67
CA PRO A 168 36.86 2.94 -8.37
C PRO A 168 36.88 1.69 -7.47
N TRP A 169 37.60 1.74 -6.35
CA TRP A 169 37.69 0.65 -5.37
C TRP A 169 36.67 0.79 -4.23
N ASP A 170 35.94 1.90 -4.16
CA ASP A 170 34.89 2.09 -3.19
C ASP A 170 33.69 1.20 -3.55
N LYS A 171 33.44 0.21 -2.69
CA LYS A 171 32.30 -0.69 -2.80
C LYS A 171 31.07 -0.13 -2.08
N GLY A 172 31.17 1.07 -1.50
CA GLY A 172 30.08 1.80 -0.87
C GLY A 172 28.89 1.93 -1.82
N ARG A 173 27.72 1.55 -1.33
CA ARG A 173 26.45 1.70 -2.05
C ARG A 173 25.50 2.50 -1.20
N LYS A 174 25.61 3.81 -1.28
CA LYS A 174 24.66 4.70 -0.63
C LYS A 174 23.49 4.95 -1.57
N ILE A 175 22.28 4.77 -1.04
CA ILE A 175 21.05 5.10 -1.75
C ILE A 175 20.66 6.52 -1.38
N ILE A 176 20.48 7.36 -2.41
CA ILE A 176 20.00 8.73 -2.27
C ILE A 176 18.50 8.74 -2.51
N VAL A 177 17.78 9.44 -1.63
CA VAL A 177 16.33 9.61 -1.70
C VAL A 177 16.01 11.05 -2.07
N ASP A 178 15.36 11.22 -3.21
CA ASP A 178 14.74 12.48 -3.63
C ASP A 178 13.43 12.67 -2.85
N LYS A 179 13.46 13.58 -1.87
CA LYS A 179 12.32 13.86 -0.97
C LYS A 179 11.13 14.48 -1.70
N ASP A 180 11.36 15.17 -2.82
CA ASP A 180 10.30 15.81 -3.58
C ASP A 180 9.50 14.79 -4.42
N LYS A 181 10.12 13.66 -4.75
CA LYS A 181 9.47 12.54 -5.45
C LYS A 181 8.95 11.44 -4.52
N CYS A 182 9.54 11.27 -3.34
CA CYS A 182 9.16 10.20 -2.42
C CYS A 182 7.77 10.48 -1.82
N ILE A 183 6.87 9.50 -1.92
CA ILE A 183 5.54 9.54 -1.28
C ILE A 183 5.45 8.68 -0.01
N TYR A 184 6.59 8.12 0.43
CA TYR A 184 6.67 7.27 1.62
C TYR A 184 5.72 6.06 1.59
N CYS A 185 5.46 5.49 0.40
CA CYS A 185 4.52 4.37 0.24
C CYS A 185 5.03 3.03 0.78
N GLY A 186 6.35 2.84 0.87
CA GLY A 186 6.96 1.60 1.36
C GLY A 186 7.11 0.48 0.32
N THR A 187 6.91 0.71 -0.98
CA THR A 187 7.17 -0.32 -2.00
C THR A 187 8.61 -0.84 -1.93
N CYS A 188 9.60 0.04 -1.68
CA CYS A 188 11.00 -0.34 -1.51
C CYS A 188 11.27 -1.20 -0.27
N THR A 189 10.68 -0.89 0.89
CA THR A 189 10.83 -1.68 2.12
C THR A 189 10.22 -3.07 1.95
N ASN A 190 9.08 -3.14 1.26
CA ASN A 190 8.36 -4.37 1.01
C ASN A 190 9.04 -5.28 -0.02
N ALA A 191 9.78 -4.70 -0.97
CA ALA A 191 10.51 -5.44 -1.99
C ALA A 191 11.90 -5.90 -1.52
N CYS A 192 12.44 -5.30 -0.44
CA CYS A 192 13.76 -5.68 0.05
C CYS A 192 13.76 -7.11 0.63
N PRO A 193 14.62 -8.02 0.12
CA PRO A 193 14.71 -9.38 0.64
C PRO A 193 15.36 -9.42 2.03
N VAL A 194 16.11 -8.37 2.40
CA VAL A 194 16.69 -8.22 3.75
C VAL A 194 15.75 -7.39 4.63
N PHE A 195 15.44 -7.89 5.81
CA PHE A 195 14.36 -7.33 6.64
C PHE A 195 14.68 -5.98 7.25
N ASP A 196 15.92 -5.76 7.65
CA ASP A 196 16.39 -4.61 8.41
C ASP A 196 17.26 -3.65 7.58
N ALA A 197 17.42 -3.90 6.29
CA ALA A 197 18.20 -3.06 5.38
C ALA A 197 17.52 -1.73 5.02
N ILE A 198 16.18 -1.66 5.11
CA ILE A 198 15.44 -0.42 4.82
C ILE A 198 14.39 -0.19 5.91
N LYS A 199 14.47 0.95 6.58
CA LYS A 199 13.52 1.38 7.61
C LYS A 199 12.75 2.58 7.12
N LEU A 200 11.43 2.44 6.99
CA LEU A 200 10.51 3.55 6.70
C LEU A 200 9.79 3.94 7.98
N THR A 201 9.84 5.23 8.32
CA THR A 201 9.15 5.81 9.47
C THR A 201 8.19 6.89 8.98
N ILE A 202 6.89 6.67 9.14
CA ILE A 202 5.88 7.70 8.87
C ILE A 202 5.81 8.61 10.10
N LYS A 203 5.99 9.92 9.89
CA LYS A 203 5.88 10.93 10.94
C LYS A 203 4.47 11.48 11.02
N GLU A 204 3.87 11.74 9.87
CA GLU A 204 2.58 12.43 9.77
C GLU A 204 1.79 11.96 8.54
N VAL A 205 0.47 12.06 8.65
CA VAL A 205 -0.48 11.94 7.54
C VAL A 205 -1.09 13.32 7.35
N LYS A 206 -0.91 13.93 6.17
CA LYS A 206 -1.44 15.27 5.87
C LYS A 206 -2.95 15.20 5.73
N THR A 207 -3.64 15.88 6.64
CA THR A 207 -5.09 15.79 6.74
C THR A 207 -5.67 17.10 7.22
N LYS A 208 -6.88 17.40 6.80
CA LYS A 208 -7.66 18.55 7.27
C LYS A 208 -9.09 18.15 7.63
N GLY A 209 -9.78 19.03 8.33
CA GLY A 209 -11.15 18.80 8.77
C GLY A 209 -11.26 17.96 10.03
N LYS A 210 -12.50 17.63 10.39
CA LYS A 210 -12.82 16.88 11.61
C LYS A 210 -12.80 15.39 11.32
N TYR A 211 -12.44 14.61 12.33
CA TYR A 211 -12.46 13.16 12.26
C TYR A 211 -12.72 12.55 13.64
N ASN A 212 -13.08 11.27 13.66
CA ASN A 212 -13.24 10.50 14.88
C ASN A 212 -11.87 9.96 15.34
N GLU A 213 -11.35 10.50 16.44
CA GLU A 213 -10.04 10.11 16.98
C GLU A 213 -9.95 8.62 17.38
N ILE A 214 -11.05 8.04 17.88
CA ILE A 214 -11.11 6.62 18.28
C ILE A 214 -10.90 5.71 17.07
N PHE A 215 -11.40 6.13 15.90
CA PHE A 215 -11.21 5.39 14.66
C PHE A 215 -9.87 5.73 13.98
N TRP A 216 -9.57 7.00 13.80
CA TRP A 216 -8.45 7.47 12.97
C TRP A 216 -7.08 7.28 13.63
N ASN A 217 -6.93 7.57 14.92
CA ASN A 217 -5.62 7.52 15.56
C ASN A 217 -5.01 6.10 15.51
N PRO A 218 -5.76 5.01 15.77
CA PRO A 218 -5.25 3.65 15.58
C PRO A 218 -4.85 3.32 14.13
N VAL A 219 -5.52 3.93 13.13
CA VAL A 219 -5.14 3.76 11.71
C VAL A 219 -3.76 4.36 11.45
N VAL A 220 -3.53 5.58 11.94
CA VAL A 220 -2.23 6.27 11.82
C VAL A 220 -1.14 5.49 12.54
N GLU A 221 -1.39 4.97 13.74
CA GLU A 221 -0.40 4.16 14.47
C GLU A 221 -0.01 2.88 13.72
N ARG A 222 -0.93 2.23 13.03
CA ARG A 222 -0.59 1.07 12.19
C ARG A 222 0.22 1.44 10.95
N LEU A 223 0.02 2.63 10.38
CA LEU A 223 0.83 3.14 9.26
C LEU A 223 2.30 3.35 9.63
N LYS A 224 2.58 3.70 10.89
CA LYS A 224 3.95 3.90 11.40
C LYS A 224 4.76 2.61 11.48
N ILE A 225 4.13 1.44 11.31
CA ILE A 225 4.82 0.15 11.26
C ILE A 225 5.61 0.05 9.94
N SER A 226 6.95 -0.04 10.03
CA SER A 226 7.86 -0.08 8.87
C SER A 226 7.50 -1.21 7.89
N ARG A 227 7.27 -2.43 8.40
CA ARG A 227 6.99 -3.63 7.60
C ARG A 227 5.93 -4.53 8.25
N MET A 228 5.03 -5.07 7.42
CA MET A 228 4.10 -6.14 7.78
C MET A 228 4.23 -7.28 6.76
N ARG A 229 4.22 -8.52 7.23
CA ARG A 229 4.10 -9.73 6.40
C ARG A 229 2.96 -10.55 6.98
N ASP A 230 2.04 -11.01 6.15
CA ASP A 230 0.91 -11.88 6.53
C ASP A 230 0.08 -11.30 7.70
N GLY A 231 -0.27 -10.00 7.60
CA GLY A 231 -1.03 -9.28 8.62
C GLY A 231 -0.32 -9.08 9.97
N LYS A 232 0.89 -9.62 10.18
CA LYS A 232 1.62 -9.55 11.45
C LYS A 232 2.72 -8.51 11.44
N LYS A 233 2.88 -7.82 12.57
CA LYS A 233 4.02 -6.93 12.84
C LYS A 233 5.27 -7.80 12.93
N ILE A 234 6.28 -7.51 12.12
CA ILE A 234 7.61 -8.08 12.27
C ILE A 234 8.45 -6.97 12.90
N ASN A 235 8.96 -7.23 14.11
CA ASN A 235 9.91 -6.34 14.79
C ASN A 235 11.30 -6.52 14.19
#